data_AF-A0A7T4A1E2-F1
#
_entry.id   AF-A0A7T4A1E2-F1
#
_cell.length_a   1.000
_cell.length_b   1.000
_cell.length_c   1.000
_cell.angle_alpha   90.00
_cell.angle_beta   90.00
_cell.angle_gamma   90.00
#
_symmetry.space_group_name_H-M   'P 1'
#
loop_
_entity.id
_entity.type
_entity.pdbx_description
1 polymer ?
#
loop_
_entity_poly.entity_id
_entity_poly.type
_entity_poly.pdbx_seq_one_letter_code
_entity_poly.pdbx_strand_id
1 'polypeptide(L)'
;MSTTLQDLVNRAVFLSTEMQTHFGSVIAGAAWEVDFSADPTLTFDVEGGEPLRTRPHLVGSESSSQGTWLWGWENINGFPEAVVGLAHEVRKFGAAEGISDLVTPEIDLDDELALRLTLAAKEATGKWAHYPAAAGAGTTVWVLVDSPALALPAPTVKASVRALMQGLTQTTVDDHRAALAAYADRRGIPTAELPDGGVRMLFADGSADLSFDEQSRISNCEVHAPLEGEAADQFSRITGITVTEAAPQEPSTAAGTPAAGSPAAESPDRAAAAGADRSPAAAASAGTAAAASAGTAADERTSETTGAGAPSESTTQGDGEDAAGRRTEPAEPRQPSAGETSTETAAPAAETAPPADRTEAEAPTETPAAQRDEHAAERAADESTTDEPKGKKKGLFSRLFGR
;
A
#
# COMPACT_ATOMS: atom_id res chain seq x y z
N MET A 1 23.67 0.83 12.78
CA MET A 1 23.29 1.76 11.69
C MET A 1 21.90 2.29 11.99
N SER A 2 21.50 3.45 11.46
CA SER A 2 20.07 3.81 11.42
C SER A 2 19.40 3.06 10.28
N THR A 3 18.16 2.65 10.45
CA THR A 3 17.33 2.15 9.35
C THR A 3 16.98 3.31 8.43
N THR A 4 17.10 3.13 7.12
CA THR A 4 16.68 4.09 6.08
C THR A 4 15.33 3.70 5.48
N LEU A 5 14.74 4.58 4.66
CA LEU A 5 13.58 4.21 3.83
C LEU A 5 13.94 3.06 2.87
N GLN A 6 15.13 3.08 2.27
CA GLN A 6 15.54 2.07 1.29
C GLN A 6 15.73 0.69 1.94
N ASP A 7 16.23 0.62 3.18
CA ASP A 7 16.29 -0.63 3.95
C ASP A 7 14.91 -1.28 4.12
N LEU A 8 13.85 -0.47 4.28
CA LEU A 8 12.47 -0.94 4.40
C LEU A 8 11.93 -1.41 3.04
N VAL A 9 12.21 -0.67 1.96
CA VAL A 9 11.86 -1.03 0.58
C VAL A 9 12.50 -2.37 0.20
N ASN A 10 13.81 -2.53 0.40
CA ASN A 10 14.55 -3.77 0.13
C ASN A 10 13.93 -4.96 0.86
N ARG A 11 13.65 -4.84 2.17
CA ARG A 11 13.06 -5.95 2.94
C ARG A 11 11.63 -6.28 2.48
N ALA A 12 10.84 -5.29 2.10
CA ALA A 12 9.43 -5.49 1.77
C ALA A 12 9.18 -6.01 0.35
N VAL A 13 10.03 -5.66 -0.63
CA VAL A 13 9.71 -5.71 -2.06
C VAL A 13 9.21 -7.08 -2.51
N PHE A 14 9.97 -8.16 -2.33
CA PHE A 14 9.59 -9.48 -2.86
C PHE A 14 8.34 -10.08 -2.20
N LEU A 15 8.17 -9.88 -0.88
CA LEU A 15 6.96 -10.34 -0.19
C LEU A 15 5.73 -9.53 -0.62
N SER A 16 5.90 -8.23 -0.83
CA SER A 16 4.89 -7.37 -1.45
C SER A 16 4.55 -7.85 -2.86
N THR A 17 5.53 -8.18 -3.71
CA THR A 17 5.30 -8.66 -5.08
C THR A 17 4.57 -10.00 -5.11
N GLU A 18 4.93 -10.97 -4.25
CA GLU A 18 4.20 -12.24 -4.15
C GLU A 18 2.75 -12.02 -3.70
N MET A 19 2.56 -11.25 -2.63
CA MET A 19 1.24 -10.92 -2.08
C MET A 19 0.36 -10.18 -3.09
N GLN A 20 0.92 -9.28 -3.88
CA GLN A 20 0.18 -8.52 -4.91
C GLN A 20 -0.15 -9.39 -6.12
N THR A 21 0.73 -10.31 -6.50
CA THR A 21 0.46 -11.32 -7.54
C THR A 21 -0.70 -12.22 -7.12
N HIS A 22 -0.70 -12.66 -5.85
CA HIS A 22 -1.79 -13.45 -5.29
C HIS A 22 -3.09 -12.64 -5.19
N PHE A 23 -3.07 -11.48 -4.54
CA PHE A 23 -4.24 -10.61 -4.37
C PHE A 23 -4.87 -10.22 -5.72
N GLY A 24 -4.05 -9.84 -6.70
CA GLY A 24 -4.49 -9.57 -8.07
C GLY A 24 -5.19 -10.77 -8.74
N SER A 25 -4.71 -11.99 -8.48
CA SER A 25 -5.38 -13.22 -8.95
C SER A 25 -6.69 -13.55 -8.21
N VAL A 26 -6.82 -13.14 -6.94
CA VAL A 26 -8.04 -13.34 -6.14
C VAL A 26 -9.15 -12.35 -6.55
N ILE A 27 -8.81 -11.08 -6.83
CA ILE A 27 -9.80 -10.09 -7.28
C ILE A 27 -10.06 -10.15 -8.79
N ALA A 28 -9.12 -10.67 -9.59
CA ALA A 28 -9.25 -10.86 -11.05
C ALA A 28 -9.69 -9.61 -11.85
N GLY A 29 -9.45 -8.40 -11.33
CA GLY A 29 -9.91 -7.14 -11.95
C GLY A 29 -11.34 -6.72 -11.60
N ALA A 30 -11.94 -7.31 -10.57
CA ALA A 30 -13.27 -7.01 -10.05
C ALA A 30 -13.53 -5.49 -9.84
N ALA A 31 -14.79 -5.11 -10.02
CA ALA A 31 -15.28 -3.82 -9.54
C ALA A 31 -15.17 -3.76 -8.00
N TRP A 32 -15.01 -2.55 -7.46
CA TRP A 32 -14.76 -2.36 -6.05
C TRP A 32 -15.49 -1.12 -5.50
N GLU A 33 -15.83 -1.19 -4.21
CA GLU A 33 -16.45 -0.10 -3.45
C GLU A 33 -15.85 -0.08 -2.04
N VAL A 34 -15.51 1.11 -1.53
CA VAL A 34 -14.97 1.29 -0.18
C VAL A 34 -15.93 2.13 0.66
N ASP A 35 -15.95 1.85 1.96
CA ASP A 35 -16.44 2.76 2.98
C ASP A 35 -15.32 3.07 4.00
N PHE A 36 -15.22 4.34 4.38
CA PHE A 36 -14.31 4.87 5.41
C PHE A 36 -15.09 5.42 6.62
N SER A 37 -16.29 4.90 6.87
CA SER A 37 -17.01 5.07 8.13
C SER A 37 -16.32 4.36 9.31
N ALA A 38 -16.99 4.30 10.47
CA ALA A 38 -16.44 3.73 11.69
C ALA A 38 -16.17 2.21 11.62
N ASP A 39 -16.79 1.50 10.68
CA ASP A 39 -16.52 0.08 10.39
C ASP A 39 -16.05 -0.06 8.92
N PRO A 40 -14.81 0.35 8.61
CA PRO A 40 -14.38 0.54 7.23
C PRO A 40 -14.23 -0.80 6.50
N THR A 41 -14.75 -0.83 5.27
CA THR A 41 -14.82 -2.04 4.44
C THR A 41 -14.44 -1.70 3.00
N LEU A 42 -13.54 -2.48 2.41
CA LEU A 42 -13.25 -2.49 0.98
C LEU A 42 -13.79 -3.80 0.40
N THR A 43 -14.78 -3.69 -0.48
CA THR A 43 -15.45 -4.83 -1.12
C THR A 43 -15.03 -4.93 -2.58
N PHE A 44 -14.77 -6.15 -3.05
CA PHE A 44 -14.56 -6.48 -4.46
C PHE A 44 -15.68 -7.42 -4.95
N ASP A 45 -16.35 -7.03 -6.04
CA ASP A 45 -17.40 -7.81 -6.70
C ASP A 45 -16.76 -8.89 -7.61
N VAL A 46 -16.26 -9.96 -6.99
CA VAL A 46 -15.56 -11.06 -7.68
C VAL A 46 -16.53 -11.86 -8.56
N GLU A 47 -16.23 -11.98 -9.85
CA GLU A 47 -17.10 -12.68 -10.81
C GLU A 47 -17.25 -14.17 -10.47
N GLY A 48 -18.50 -14.65 -10.44
CA GLY A 48 -18.83 -16.04 -10.13
C GLY A 48 -18.68 -16.46 -8.67
N GLY A 49 -18.30 -15.55 -7.76
CA GLY A 49 -18.12 -15.82 -6.33
C GLY A 49 -19.00 -14.96 -5.41
N GLU A 50 -18.76 -15.07 -4.10
CA GLU A 50 -19.26 -14.07 -3.14
C GLU A 50 -18.33 -12.84 -3.13
N PRO A 51 -18.84 -11.61 -2.93
CA PRO A 51 -18.00 -10.41 -2.88
C PRO A 51 -16.97 -10.48 -1.75
N LEU A 52 -15.68 -10.37 -2.12
CA LEU A 52 -14.58 -10.36 -1.17
C LEU A 52 -14.63 -9.06 -0.37
N ARG A 53 -14.97 -9.16 0.91
CA ARG A 53 -14.88 -8.06 1.87
C ARG A 53 -13.53 -8.10 2.59
N THR A 54 -12.92 -6.94 2.73
CA THR A 54 -11.61 -6.73 3.34
C THR A 54 -11.65 -5.49 4.22
N ARG A 55 -10.74 -5.39 5.18
CA ARG A 55 -10.60 -4.20 6.02
C ARG A 55 -9.52 -3.29 5.44
N PRO A 56 -9.85 -2.08 4.97
CA PRO A 56 -8.87 -1.15 4.43
C PRO A 56 -8.31 -0.25 5.52
N HIS A 57 -7.05 0.13 5.36
CA HIS A 57 -6.35 1.07 6.23
C HIS A 57 -5.64 2.11 5.35
N LEU A 58 -5.98 3.38 5.53
CA LEU A 58 -5.44 4.48 4.72
C LEU A 58 -3.96 4.71 5.05
N VAL A 59 -3.09 4.57 4.05
CA VAL A 59 -1.65 4.91 4.17
C VAL A 59 -1.45 6.37 3.81
N GLY A 60 -2.03 6.81 2.70
CA GLY A 60 -1.93 8.17 2.18
C GLY A 60 -2.59 8.31 0.81
N SER A 61 -2.39 9.47 0.19
CA SER A 61 -2.89 9.77 -1.15
C SER A 61 -1.83 10.46 -1.99
N GLU A 62 -1.64 9.94 -3.19
CA GLU A 62 -0.81 10.46 -4.27
C GLU A 62 -1.67 11.38 -5.15
N SER A 63 -1.18 12.58 -5.47
CA SER A 63 -1.87 13.57 -6.30
C SER A 63 -1.04 13.93 -7.52
N SER A 64 -1.38 13.35 -8.68
CA SER A 64 -0.66 13.61 -9.94
C SER A 64 -0.89 15.03 -10.49
N SER A 65 -1.86 15.77 -9.94
CA SER A 65 -2.15 17.17 -10.31
C SER A 65 -1.39 18.18 -9.47
N GLN A 66 -0.94 17.81 -8.27
CA GLN A 66 -0.12 18.64 -7.38
C GLN A 66 1.34 18.20 -7.37
N GLY A 67 1.64 16.96 -7.76
CA GLY A 67 2.98 16.39 -7.68
C GLY A 67 3.36 16.00 -6.26
N THR A 68 2.40 15.64 -5.40
CA THR A 68 2.63 15.39 -3.97
C THR A 68 2.01 14.08 -3.46
N TRP A 69 2.67 13.48 -2.47
CA TRP A 69 2.11 12.47 -1.57
C TRP A 69 1.72 13.13 -0.25
N LEU A 70 0.50 12.88 0.23
CA LEU A 70 0.01 13.29 1.54
C LEU A 70 -0.25 12.05 2.41
N TRP A 71 0.31 12.01 3.63
CA TRP A 71 0.12 10.90 4.55
C TRP A 71 -1.28 10.86 5.18
N GLY A 72 -1.83 9.65 5.31
CA GLY A 72 -3.14 9.39 5.92
C GLY A 72 -3.23 9.83 7.39
N TRP A 73 -2.09 9.90 8.09
CA TRP A 73 -2.00 10.33 9.48
C TRP A 73 -2.09 11.84 9.70
N GLU A 74 -2.04 12.67 8.65
CA GLU A 74 -2.47 14.07 8.74
C GLU A 74 -4.00 14.18 8.81
N ASN A 75 -4.72 13.19 8.26
CA ASN A 75 -6.15 12.99 8.41
C ASN A 75 -7.01 14.26 8.15
N ILE A 76 -6.66 15.02 7.11
CA ILE A 76 -7.33 16.29 6.73
C ILE A 76 -8.85 16.18 6.51
N ASN A 77 -9.35 14.95 6.33
CA ASN A 77 -10.76 14.64 6.09
C ASN A 77 -11.51 14.17 7.34
N GLY A 78 -10.85 14.01 8.48
CA GLY A 78 -11.47 13.58 9.74
C GLY A 78 -11.97 12.13 9.75
N PHE A 79 -11.28 11.22 9.05
CA PHE A 79 -11.58 9.79 9.07
C PHE A 79 -11.39 9.20 10.49
N PRO A 80 -12.14 8.15 10.86
CA PRO A 80 -12.01 7.53 12.17
C PRO A 80 -10.69 6.75 12.30
N GLU A 81 -10.22 6.57 13.54
CA GLU A 81 -9.02 5.79 13.90
C GLU A 81 -9.01 4.39 13.25
N ALA A 82 -10.19 3.80 13.09
CA ALA A 82 -10.43 2.54 12.38
C ALA A 82 -9.82 2.51 10.95
N VAL A 83 -9.69 3.66 10.28
CA VAL A 83 -9.13 3.85 8.93
C VAL A 83 -7.67 4.27 8.99
N VAL A 84 -7.31 5.23 9.86
CA VAL A 84 -5.99 5.92 9.83
C VAL A 84 -4.97 5.41 10.86
N GLY A 85 -5.37 4.57 11.83
CA GLY A 85 -4.50 4.15 12.94
C GLY A 85 -3.18 3.50 12.50
N LEU A 86 -3.19 2.73 11.41
CA LEU A 86 -1.95 2.16 10.85
C LEU A 86 -1.00 3.24 10.29
N ALA A 87 -1.51 4.34 9.73
CA ALA A 87 -0.66 5.45 9.35
C ALA A 87 -0.06 6.15 10.59
N HIS A 88 -0.83 6.28 11.68
CA HIS A 88 -0.28 6.77 12.96
C HIS A 88 0.80 5.84 13.53
N GLU A 89 0.68 4.52 13.37
CA GLU A 89 1.73 3.55 13.69
C GLU A 89 2.97 3.72 12.80
N VAL A 90 2.81 3.89 11.49
CA VAL A 90 3.92 4.18 10.55
C VAL A 90 4.65 5.47 10.94
N ARG A 91 3.93 6.54 11.28
CA ARG A 91 4.54 7.80 11.77
C ARG A 91 5.35 7.58 13.05
N LYS A 92 4.80 6.82 14.00
CA LYS A 92 5.46 6.49 15.26
C LYS A 92 6.72 5.64 15.05
N PHE A 93 6.68 4.68 14.13
CA PHE A 93 7.81 3.86 13.73
C PHE A 93 8.90 4.73 13.07
N GLY A 94 8.54 5.55 12.08
CA GLY A 94 9.46 6.49 11.44
C GLY A 94 10.15 7.45 12.42
N ALA A 95 9.40 7.98 13.39
CA ALA A 95 9.94 8.84 14.44
C ALA A 95 10.91 8.11 15.40
N ALA A 96 10.79 6.79 15.57
CA ALA A 96 11.69 5.98 16.39
C ALA A 96 12.98 5.60 15.64
N GLU A 97 12.87 5.27 14.35
CA GLU A 97 14.02 4.90 13.49
C GLU A 97 14.79 6.11 12.92
N GLY A 98 14.19 7.30 12.96
CA GLY A 98 14.77 8.55 12.45
C GLY A 98 14.50 8.81 10.97
N ILE A 99 13.46 8.21 10.39
CA ILE A 99 13.17 8.23 8.95
C ILE A 99 12.22 9.39 8.63
N SER A 100 12.76 10.45 8.03
CA SER A 100 12.07 11.67 7.59
C SER A 100 10.79 11.39 6.81
N ASP A 101 10.88 10.48 5.86
CA ASP A 101 9.92 10.20 4.80
C ASP A 101 8.60 9.61 5.34
N LEU A 102 8.64 9.08 6.57
CA LEU A 102 7.49 8.54 7.30
C LEU A 102 6.88 9.54 8.30
N VAL A 103 7.52 10.69 8.53
CA VAL A 103 7.12 11.71 9.53
C VAL A 103 6.90 13.11 8.96
N THR A 104 7.32 13.37 7.71
CA THR A 104 6.99 14.57 6.94
C THR A 104 5.55 14.48 6.42
N PRO A 105 4.67 15.47 6.68
CA PRO A 105 3.24 15.42 6.32
C PRO A 105 2.94 15.18 4.84
N GLU A 106 3.57 15.99 3.99
CA GLU A 106 3.37 16.07 2.54
C GLU A 106 4.75 16.13 1.89
N ILE A 107 4.96 15.35 0.82
CA ILE A 107 6.26 15.12 0.19
C ILE A 107 6.09 15.24 -1.33
N ASP A 108 6.99 15.96 -2.00
CA ASP A 108 7.04 16.03 -3.46
C ASP A 108 7.25 14.63 -4.05
N LEU A 109 6.47 14.26 -5.07
CA LEU A 109 6.58 12.98 -5.77
C LEU A 109 7.83 12.98 -6.66
N ASP A 110 8.65 11.95 -6.47
CA ASP A 110 9.56 11.43 -7.49
C ASP A 110 8.99 10.13 -8.10
N ASP A 111 9.78 9.46 -8.95
CA ASP A 111 9.41 8.16 -9.48
C ASP A 111 9.25 7.13 -8.33
N GLU A 112 8.13 6.42 -8.34
CA GLU A 112 7.80 5.30 -7.44
C GLU A 112 7.58 5.67 -5.95
N LEU A 113 7.64 6.95 -5.52
CA LEU A 113 7.53 7.33 -4.09
C LEU A 113 6.34 6.67 -3.38
N ALA A 114 5.14 6.73 -3.97
CA ALA A 114 3.92 6.17 -3.38
C ALA A 114 4.02 4.65 -3.12
N LEU A 115 4.73 3.91 -3.99
CA LEU A 115 5.04 2.49 -3.77
C LEU A 115 6.10 2.32 -2.69
N ARG A 116 7.19 3.11 -2.70
CA ARG A 116 8.29 3.02 -1.70
C ARG A 116 7.80 3.32 -0.28
N LEU A 117 6.99 4.36 -0.10
CA LEU A 117 6.35 4.68 1.19
C LEU A 117 5.32 3.61 1.60
N THR A 118 4.58 3.04 0.65
CA THR A 118 3.66 1.93 0.94
C THR A 118 4.40 0.66 1.33
N LEU A 119 5.52 0.31 0.69
CA LEU A 119 6.40 -0.80 1.08
C LEU A 119 6.91 -0.64 2.51
N ALA A 120 7.38 0.56 2.86
CA ALA A 120 7.77 0.89 4.23
C ALA A 120 6.63 0.79 5.25
N ALA A 121 5.39 1.12 4.85
CA ALA A 121 4.22 0.90 5.68
C ALA A 121 3.93 -0.60 5.94
N LYS A 122 4.30 -1.51 5.03
CA LYS A 122 4.18 -2.97 5.25
C LYS A 122 5.17 -3.48 6.29
N GLU A 123 6.42 -3.01 6.26
CA GLU A 123 7.42 -3.32 7.28
C GLU A 123 6.96 -2.88 8.68
N ALA A 124 6.46 -1.65 8.80
CA ALA A 124 6.10 -1.04 10.06
C ALA A 124 4.83 -1.65 10.71
N THR A 125 3.91 -2.21 9.91
CA THR A 125 2.58 -2.67 10.38
C THR A 125 2.33 -4.17 10.21
N GLY A 126 3.15 -4.87 9.43
CA GLY A 126 2.96 -6.28 9.11
C GLY A 126 1.77 -6.58 8.19
N LYS A 127 1.11 -5.58 7.60
CA LYS A 127 0.02 -5.78 6.62
C LYS A 127 0.57 -5.78 5.20
N TRP A 128 0.49 -6.91 4.50
CA TRP A 128 1.25 -7.15 3.27
C TRP A 128 0.48 -6.91 1.95
N ALA A 129 -0.84 -6.99 1.96
CA ALA A 129 -1.65 -6.61 0.81
C ALA A 129 -1.90 -5.10 0.79
N HIS A 130 -1.98 -4.52 -0.41
CA HIS A 130 -2.31 -3.10 -0.60
C HIS A 130 -3.14 -2.90 -1.87
N TYR A 131 -3.88 -1.80 -1.95
CA TYR A 131 -4.67 -1.45 -3.12
C TYR A 131 -4.55 0.05 -3.45
N PRO A 132 -4.11 0.42 -4.67
CA PRO A 132 -4.15 1.79 -5.16
C PRO A 132 -5.55 2.12 -5.69
N ALA A 133 -6.38 2.72 -4.85
CA ALA A 133 -7.77 3.09 -5.13
C ALA A 133 -7.83 4.45 -5.85
N ALA A 134 -8.13 4.45 -7.16
CA ALA A 134 -8.29 5.68 -7.93
C ALA A 134 -9.48 6.53 -7.43
N ALA A 135 -9.19 7.67 -6.79
CA ALA A 135 -10.17 8.57 -6.18
C ALA A 135 -10.81 9.54 -7.20
N GLY A 136 -10.14 9.75 -8.33
CA GLY A 136 -10.51 10.72 -9.37
C GLY A 136 -9.69 12.01 -9.29
N ALA A 137 -9.85 12.90 -10.27
CA ALA A 137 -9.14 14.18 -10.36
C ALA A 137 -7.59 14.13 -10.32
N GLY A 138 -7.00 12.97 -10.66
CA GLY A 138 -5.55 12.73 -10.56
C GLY A 138 -5.09 12.18 -9.20
N THR A 139 -6.01 11.95 -8.27
CA THR A 139 -5.71 11.41 -6.94
C THR A 139 -5.84 9.89 -6.92
N THR A 140 -4.82 9.21 -6.39
CA THR A 140 -4.82 7.78 -6.03
C THR A 140 -4.70 7.65 -4.52
N VAL A 141 -5.64 6.95 -3.89
CA VAL A 141 -5.64 6.67 -2.45
C VAL A 141 -5.01 5.29 -2.22
N TRP A 142 -3.91 5.25 -1.48
CA TRP A 142 -3.17 4.01 -1.21
C TRP A 142 -3.60 3.44 0.15
N VAL A 143 -4.17 2.23 0.14
CA VAL A 143 -4.59 1.51 1.36
C VAL A 143 -3.80 0.21 1.56
N LEU A 144 -3.47 -0.12 2.81
CA LEU A 144 -3.17 -1.50 3.19
C LEU A 144 -4.48 -2.26 3.37
N VAL A 145 -4.47 -3.56 3.06
CA VAL A 145 -5.65 -4.41 3.02
C VAL A 145 -5.46 -5.60 3.96
N ASP A 146 -6.40 -5.81 4.87
CA ASP A 146 -6.39 -6.91 5.83
C ASP A 146 -7.60 -7.85 5.57
N SER A 147 -7.33 -9.12 5.27
CA SER A 147 -8.35 -10.16 5.13
C SER A 147 -7.70 -11.55 5.17
N PRO A 148 -8.25 -12.51 5.95
CA PRO A 148 -7.78 -13.90 5.96
C PRO A 148 -7.85 -14.59 4.58
N ALA A 149 -8.71 -14.12 3.68
CA ALA A 149 -8.85 -14.64 2.32
C ALA A 149 -7.65 -14.31 1.40
N LEU A 150 -6.72 -13.44 1.85
CA LEU A 150 -5.48 -13.10 1.15
C LEU A 150 -4.25 -13.83 1.75
N ALA A 151 -4.46 -14.84 2.58
CA ALA A 151 -3.37 -15.65 3.13
C ALA A 151 -2.66 -16.41 2.01
N LEU A 152 -1.38 -16.08 1.79
CA LEU A 152 -0.53 -16.76 0.81
C LEU A 152 -0.48 -18.28 1.09
N PRO A 153 -0.51 -19.13 0.04
CA PRO A 153 -0.32 -20.57 0.19
C PRO A 153 1.12 -20.89 0.66
N ALA A 154 1.43 -22.18 0.84
CA ALA A 154 2.81 -22.62 1.01
C ALA A 154 3.71 -22.08 -0.12
N PRO A 155 4.95 -21.64 0.17
CA PRO A 155 5.85 -21.14 -0.86
C PRO A 155 6.18 -22.24 -1.87
N THR A 156 6.23 -21.87 -3.15
CA THR A 156 6.53 -22.76 -4.27
C THR A 156 7.60 -22.12 -5.14
N VAL A 157 8.53 -22.92 -5.65
CA VAL A 157 9.72 -22.42 -6.37
C VAL A 157 9.34 -21.44 -7.49
N LYS A 158 8.26 -21.75 -8.23
CA LYS A 158 7.75 -20.93 -9.34
C LYS A 158 7.06 -19.63 -8.91
N ALA A 159 6.41 -19.60 -7.74
CA ALA A 159 5.79 -18.37 -7.24
C ALA A 159 6.85 -17.43 -6.66
N SER A 160 7.78 -17.97 -5.87
CA SER A 160 8.86 -17.23 -5.24
C SER A 160 9.83 -16.64 -6.26
N VAL A 161 10.36 -17.43 -7.20
CA VAL A 161 11.27 -16.91 -8.25
C VAL A 161 10.59 -15.84 -9.11
N ARG A 162 9.30 -15.98 -9.41
CA ARG A 162 8.53 -14.91 -10.06
C ARG A 162 8.51 -13.63 -9.21
N ALA A 163 8.23 -13.73 -7.91
CA ALA A 163 8.18 -12.58 -7.01
C ALA A 163 9.53 -11.86 -6.90
N LEU A 164 10.65 -12.62 -6.89
CA LEU A 164 12.00 -12.05 -6.97
C LEU A 164 12.19 -11.25 -8.27
N MET A 165 12.00 -11.90 -9.41
CA MET A 165 12.27 -11.29 -10.73
C MET A 165 11.34 -10.11 -11.04
N GLN A 166 10.09 -10.15 -10.59
CA GLN A 166 9.16 -9.03 -10.74
C GLN A 166 9.45 -7.90 -9.75
N GLY A 167 9.84 -8.19 -8.51
CA GLY A 167 10.14 -7.16 -7.51
C GLY A 167 11.31 -6.26 -7.92
N LEU A 168 12.35 -6.84 -8.54
CA LEU A 168 13.48 -6.11 -9.13
C LEU A 168 13.10 -5.20 -10.32
N THR A 169 11.85 -5.25 -10.79
CA THR A 169 11.32 -4.38 -11.85
C THR A 169 10.19 -3.45 -11.36
N GLN A 170 9.84 -3.50 -10.07
CA GLN A 170 8.77 -2.70 -9.48
C GLN A 170 9.28 -1.46 -8.76
N THR A 171 10.50 -1.50 -8.23
CA THR A 171 11.20 -0.33 -7.69
C THR A 171 12.69 -0.59 -7.57
N THR A 172 13.48 0.45 -7.28
CA THR A 172 14.91 0.32 -6.96
C THR A 172 15.14 -0.58 -5.74
N VAL A 173 16.02 -1.57 -5.89
CA VAL A 173 16.52 -2.45 -4.82
C VAL A 173 18.04 -2.42 -4.89
N ASP A 174 18.70 -1.84 -3.89
CA ASP A 174 20.17 -1.70 -3.88
C ASP A 174 20.88 -2.81 -3.10
N ASP A 175 20.27 -3.37 -2.05
CA ASP A 175 20.72 -4.63 -1.41
C ASP A 175 19.79 -5.80 -1.75
N HIS A 176 20.12 -6.51 -2.84
CA HIS A 176 19.42 -7.73 -3.26
C HIS A 176 19.58 -8.89 -2.25
N ARG A 177 20.68 -8.96 -1.49
CA ARG A 177 20.92 -10.06 -0.54
C ARG A 177 20.09 -9.88 0.73
N ALA A 178 20.01 -8.67 1.27
CA ALA A 178 19.11 -8.35 2.38
C ALA A 178 17.63 -8.50 1.98
N ALA A 179 17.27 -8.09 0.77
CA ALA A 179 15.92 -8.30 0.22
C ALA A 179 15.57 -9.80 0.12
N LEU A 180 16.49 -10.63 -0.38
CA LEU A 180 16.31 -12.08 -0.51
C LEU A 180 16.18 -12.76 0.86
N ALA A 181 17.03 -12.40 1.83
CA ALA A 181 16.99 -12.94 3.19
C ALA A 181 15.67 -12.58 3.90
N ALA A 182 15.28 -11.31 3.89
CA ALA A 182 14.03 -10.85 4.51
C ALA A 182 12.77 -11.47 3.88
N TYR A 183 12.82 -11.83 2.59
CA TYR A 183 11.77 -12.60 1.92
C TYR A 183 11.75 -14.07 2.37
N ALA A 184 12.92 -14.73 2.37
CA ALA A 184 13.04 -16.14 2.77
C ALA A 184 12.60 -16.35 4.23
N ASP A 185 13.09 -15.53 5.16
CA ASP A 185 12.75 -15.57 6.58
C ASP A 185 11.24 -15.47 6.81
N ARG A 186 10.57 -14.51 6.16
CA ARG A 186 9.13 -14.26 6.35
C ARG A 186 8.22 -15.29 5.69
N ARG A 187 8.69 -15.96 4.63
CA ARG A 187 7.98 -17.08 4.01
C ARG A 187 8.34 -18.43 4.62
N GLY A 188 9.33 -18.47 5.53
CA GLY A 188 9.85 -19.71 6.12
C GLY A 188 10.52 -20.62 5.09
N ILE A 189 11.14 -20.04 4.05
CA ILE A 189 11.82 -20.77 2.98
C ILE A 189 13.24 -21.12 3.45
N PRO A 190 13.60 -22.41 3.60
CA PRO A 190 14.97 -22.79 3.93
C PRO A 190 15.96 -22.35 2.84
N THR A 191 17.12 -21.86 3.26
CA THR A 191 18.21 -21.47 2.38
C THR A 191 19.49 -22.26 2.70
N ALA A 192 20.36 -22.39 1.70
CA ALA A 192 21.71 -22.93 1.84
C ALA A 192 22.70 -22.08 1.03
N GLU A 193 23.92 -21.92 1.54
CA GLU A 193 25.01 -21.25 0.81
C GLU A 193 25.56 -22.19 -0.27
N LEU A 194 25.83 -21.65 -1.46
CA LEU A 194 26.46 -22.39 -2.57
C LEU A 194 27.98 -22.16 -2.59
N PRO A 195 28.80 -23.10 -3.10
CA PRO A 195 30.27 -22.99 -3.06
C PRO A 195 30.89 -21.81 -3.83
N ASP A 196 30.10 -21.17 -4.70
CA ASP A 196 30.44 -19.98 -5.48
C ASP A 196 30.05 -18.65 -4.79
N GLY A 197 29.43 -18.71 -3.61
CA GLY A 197 28.85 -17.55 -2.92
C GLY A 197 27.41 -17.22 -3.34
N GLY A 198 26.79 -18.07 -4.14
CA GLY A 198 25.35 -18.07 -4.41
C GLY A 198 24.51 -18.51 -3.21
N VAL A 199 23.19 -18.45 -3.37
CA VAL A 199 22.21 -18.87 -2.36
C VAL A 199 21.19 -19.79 -3.01
N ARG A 200 21.06 -21.01 -2.50
CA ARG A 200 19.99 -21.94 -2.87
C ARG A 200 18.79 -21.73 -1.95
N MET A 201 17.62 -21.47 -2.52
CA MET A 201 16.32 -21.52 -1.86
C MET A 201 15.72 -22.91 -2.07
N LEU A 202 15.11 -23.48 -1.02
CA LEU A 202 14.61 -24.86 -1.02
C LEU A 202 13.10 -24.88 -0.76
N PHE A 203 12.35 -25.60 -1.59
CA PHE A 203 10.89 -25.67 -1.53
C PHE A 203 10.43 -27.14 -1.55
N ALA A 204 9.18 -27.39 -1.18
CA ALA A 204 8.60 -28.74 -1.28
C ALA A 204 8.39 -29.22 -2.74
N ASP A 205 8.42 -28.30 -3.72
CA ASP A 205 8.23 -28.57 -5.15
C ASP A 205 9.51 -28.43 -6.01
N GLY A 206 10.63 -27.96 -5.44
CA GLY A 206 11.89 -27.75 -6.16
C GLY A 206 12.91 -26.91 -5.38
N SER A 207 14.00 -26.51 -6.03
CA SER A 207 14.95 -25.51 -5.51
C SER A 207 15.22 -24.41 -6.56
N ALA A 208 15.67 -23.25 -6.08
CA ALA A 208 16.15 -22.17 -6.92
C ALA A 208 17.55 -21.76 -6.46
N ASP A 209 18.51 -21.79 -7.38
CA ASP A 209 19.92 -21.50 -7.14
C ASP A 209 20.23 -20.10 -7.69
N LEU A 210 20.52 -19.13 -6.80
CA LEU A 210 20.74 -17.73 -7.16
C LEU A 210 22.23 -17.37 -7.12
N SER A 211 22.74 -16.93 -8.27
CA SER A 211 24.09 -16.33 -8.37
C SER A 211 24.01 -14.81 -8.27
N PHE A 212 25.11 -14.19 -7.86
CA PHE A 212 25.23 -12.75 -7.69
C PHE A 212 26.41 -12.19 -8.51
N ASP A 213 26.34 -10.92 -8.88
CA ASP A 213 27.46 -10.21 -9.51
C ASP A 213 28.48 -9.66 -8.48
N GLU A 214 29.53 -9.01 -8.98
CA GLU A 214 30.56 -8.34 -8.15
C GLU A 214 30.00 -7.21 -7.27
N GLN A 215 28.77 -6.74 -7.53
CA GLN A 215 28.05 -5.76 -6.73
C GLN A 215 27.05 -6.42 -5.75
N SER A 216 27.06 -7.76 -5.62
CA SER A 216 26.11 -8.56 -4.84
C SER A 216 24.64 -8.41 -5.25
N ARG A 217 24.38 -8.04 -6.51
CA ARG A 217 23.04 -8.06 -7.12
C ARG A 217 22.77 -9.42 -7.72
N ILE A 218 21.52 -9.87 -7.71
CA ILE A 218 21.12 -11.14 -8.34
C ILE A 218 21.40 -11.07 -9.84
N SER A 219 22.22 -11.99 -10.35
CA SER A 219 22.71 -12.03 -11.74
C SER A 219 22.20 -13.23 -12.53
N ASN A 220 21.89 -14.33 -11.85
CA ASN A 220 21.29 -15.55 -12.41
C ASN A 220 20.34 -16.19 -11.39
N CYS A 221 19.36 -16.96 -11.86
CA CYS A 221 18.50 -17.79 -11.02
C CYS A 221 18.12 -19.05 -11.79
N GLU A 222 18.73 -20.17 -11.42
CA GLU A 222 18.45 -21.49 -12.01
C GLU A 222 17.39 -22.20 -11.18
N VAL A 223 16.47 -22.90 -11.84
CA VAL A 223 15.30 -23.52 -11.19
C VAL A 223 15.31 -25.02 -11.45
N HIS A 224 15.33 -25.79 -10.37
CA HIS A 224 15.37 -27.24 -10.38
C HIS A 224 14.06 -27.77 -9.80
N ALA A 225 13.30 -28.52 -10.59
CA ALA A 225 12.04 -29.13 -10.17
C ALA A 225 11.88 -30.49 -10.88
N PRO A 226 11.47 -31.57 -10.18
CA PRO A 226 11.14 -31.63 -8.75
C PRO A 226 12.37 -31.47 -7.82
N LEU A 227 12.15 -31.45 -6.50
CA LEU A 227 13.21 -31.41 -5.50
C LEU A 227 13.91 -32.77 -5.40
N GLU A 228 15.13 -32.87 -5.91
CA GLU A 228 15.92 -34.11 -5.94
C GLU A 228 17.37 -33.91 -5.44
N GLY A 229 18.07 -35.01 -5.19
CA GLY A 229 19.50 -35.03 -4.88
C GLY A 229 19.89 -34.18 -3.66
N GLU A 230 20.98 -33.43 -3.79
CA GLU A 230 21.53 -32.64 -2.69
C GLU A 230 20.53 -31.60 -2.13
N ALA A 231 19.68 -31.03 -2.99
CA ALA A 231 18.65 -30.09 -2.56
C ALA A 231 17.58 -30.77 -1.67
N ALA A 232 17.19 -32.01 -1.99
CA ALA A 232 16.31 -32.80 -1.15
C ALA A 232 16.96 -33.17 0.20
N ASP A 233 18.24 -33.51 0.21
CA ASP A 233 19.01 -33.76 1.44
C ASP A 233 19.18 -32.49 2.29
N GLN A 234 19.39 -31.33 1.67
CA GLN A 234 19.48 -30.03 2.36
C GLN A 234 18.12 -29.65 2.97
N PHE A 235 17.04 -29.70 2.19
CA PHE A 235 15.67 -29.41 2.66
C PHE A 235 15.26 -30.34 3.80
N SER A 236 15.50 -31.64 3.67
CA SER A 236 15.17 -32.63 4.71
C SER A 236 15.96 -32.42 6.00
N ARG A 237 17.23 -31.98 5.91
CA ARG A 237 18.06 -31.66 7.08
C ARG A 237 17.64 -30.36 7.79
N ILE A 238 17.20 -29.34 7.06
CA ILE A 238 16.82 -28.04 7.65
C ILE A 238 15.40 -28.07 8.21
N THR A 239 14.45 -28.72 7.51
CA THR A 239 13.03 -28.76 7.90
C THR A 239 12.66 -29.96 8.78
N GLY A 240 13.44 -31.04 8.75
CA GLY A 240 13.06 -32.34 9.30
C GLY A 240 12.01 -33.10 8.47
N ILE A 241 11.58 -32.55 7.32
CA ILE A 241 10.58 -33.16 6.43
C ILE A 241 11.31 -33.96 5.35
N THR A 242 11.30 -35.29 5.47
CA THR A 242 11.80 -36.17 4.40
C THR A 242 10.87 -36.09 3.20
N VAL A 243 11.37 -35.55 2.09
CA VAL A 243 10.71 -35.68 0.79
C VAL A 243 10.95 -37.11 0.30
N THR A 244 10.02 -38.00 0.63
CA THR A 244 10.04 -39.38 0.13
C THR A 244 9.85 -39.35 -1.39
N GLU A 245 10.89 -39.74 -2.11
CA GLU A 245 10.86 -39.95 -3.56
C GLU A 245 9.63 -40.80 -3.92
N ALA A 246 8.72 -40.24 -4.72
CA ALA A 246 7.49 -40.90 -5.14
C ALA A 246 7.79 -41.92 -6.26
N ALA A 247 8.59 -42.94 -5.92
CA ALA A 247 8.97 -44.01 -6.81
C ALA A 247 7.72 -44.59 -7.51
N PRO A 248 7.73 -44.79 -8.84
CA PRO A 248 6.58 -45.29 -9.56
C PRO A 248 6.14 -46.65 -9.00
N GLN A 249 5.01 -46.68 -8.30
CA GLN A 249 4.40 -47.95 -7.91
C GLN A 249 3.84 -48.62 -9.18
N GLU A 250 4.62 -49.53 -9.76
CA GLU A 250 4.08 -50.49 -10.72
C GLU A 250 2.87 -51.19 -10.08
N PRO A 251 1.71 -51.24 -10.76
CA PRO A 251 0.49 -51.79 -10.18
C PRO A 251 0.61 -53.32 -10.05
N SER A 252 1.13 -53.77 -8.91
CA SER A 252 1.27 -55.18 -8.60
C SER A 252 -0.11 -55.84 -8.51
N THR A 253 -0.44 -56.64 -9.53
CA THR A 253 -1.76 -57.28 -9.68
C THR A 253 -1.93 -58.44 -8.68
N ALA A 254 -2.16 -58.10 -7.41
CA ALA A 254 -2.48 -59.05 -6.36
C ALA A 254 -3.94 -59.54 -6.50
N ALA A 255 -4.14 -60.60 -7.28
CA ALA A 255 -5.45 -61.22 -7.49
C ALA A 255 -5.96 -61.94 -6.22
N GLY A 256 -6.56 -61.19 -5.29
CA GLY A 256 -7.20 -61.71 -4.09
C GLY A 256 -8.67 -62.06 -4.29
N THR A 257 -8.99 -63.33 -4.45
CA THR A 257 -10.38 -63.84 -4.56
C THR A 257 -11.06 -63.95 -3.18
N PRO A 258 -12.24 -63.34 -2.98
CA PRO A 258 -13.22 -63.80 -2.01
C PRO A 258 -14.30 -64.65 -2.70
N ALA A 259 -14.54 -65.86 -2.22
CA ALA A 259 -15.70 -66.65 -2.63
C ALA A 259 -16.95 -66.21 -1.85
N ALA A 260 -18.04 -65.89 -2.54
CA ALA A 260 -19.33 -65.58 -1.93
C ALA A 260 -20.43 -66.49 -2.51
N GLY A 261 -20.95 -67.39 -1.68
CA GLY A 261 -22.08 -68.24 -2.03
C GLY A 261 -23.39 -67.47 -1.93
N SER A 262 -24.08 -67.28 -3.07
CA SER A 262 -25.53 -67.03 -3.12
C SER A 262 -26.30 -68.27 -2.60
N PRO A 263 -27.56 -68.16 -2.12
CA PRO A 263 -28.65 -67.52 -2.89
C PRO A 263 -29.77 -66.79 -2.11
N ALA A 264 -30.61 -66.07 -2.88
CA ALA A 264 -32.09 -65.93 -2.76
C ALA A 264 -32.76 -65.44 -1.45
N ALA A 265 -33.91 -64.75 -1.46
CA ALA A 265 -34.67 -64.01 -2.49
C ALA A 265 -35.78 -63.17 -1.79
N GLU A 266 -36.78 -62.70 -2.57
CA GLU A 266 -38.11 -62.22 -2.13
C GLU A 266 -38.24 -60.83 -1.45
N SER A 267 -38.66 -59.84 -2.25
CA SER A 267 -39.74 -58.91 -1.88
C SER A 267 -41.10 -59.56 -2.24
N PRO A 268 -42.24 -59.22 -1.60
CA PRO A 268 -43.05 -58.11 -2.15
C PRO A 268 -44.05 -57.37 -1.21
N ASP A 269 -44.49 -56.19 -1.71
CA ASP A 269 -45.80 -55.50 -1.60
C ASP A 269 -46.46 -55.05 -0.25
N ARG A 270 -46.60 -53.71 -0.13
CA ARG A 270 -47.88 -52.93 -0.02
C ARG A 270 -48.32 -52.19 1.26
N ALA A 271 -48.81 -50.96 1.02
CA ALA A 271 -49.85 -50.18 1.77
C ALA A 271 -49.49 -49.65 3.18
N ALA A 272 -50.00 -48.50 3.67
CA ALA A 272 -50.82 -47.39 3.12
C ALA A 272 -50.86 -46.21 4.16
N ALA A 273 -51.27 -44.96 3.87
CA ALA A 273 -51.39 -44.15 2.65
C ALA A 273 -51.75 -42.68 3.00
N ALA A 274 -51.67 -41.76 2.02
CA ALA A 274 -52.07 -40.33 2.03
C ALA A 274 -51.27 -39.35 2.91
N GLY A 275 -51.09 -38.06 2.53
CA GLY A 275 -51.33 -37.45 1.21
C GLY A 275 -51.48 -35.91 1.23
N ALA A 276 -51.18 -35.27 0.09
CA ALA A 276 -51.57 -33.90 -0.35
C ALA A 276 -51.06 -32.67 0.44
N ASP A 277 -50.93 -31.45 -0.14
CA ASP A 277 -50.59 -31.02 -1.52
C ASP A 277 -50.27 -29.49 -1.51
N ARG A 278 -49.69 -28.97 -2.61
CA ARG A 278 -49.73 -27.57 -3.11
C ARG A 278 -49.18 -26.39 -2.27
N SER A 279 -48.06 -25.85 -2.78
CA SER A 279 -47.83 -24.40 -2.93
C SER A 279 -48.76 -23.83 -4.03
N PRO A 280 -49.08 -22.51 -4.11
CA PRO A 280 -48.18 -21.57 -4.82
C PRO A 280 -48.22 -20.06 -4.44
N ALA A 281 -47.16 -19.36 -4.85
CA ALA A 281 -47.10 -18.00 -5.47
C ALA A 281 -47.72 -16.72 -4.82
N ALA A 282 -46.83 -15.73 -4.66
CA ALA A 282 -46.93 -14.31 -5.09
C ALA A 282 -48.09 -13.39 -4.67
N ALA A 283 -47.73 -12.26 -4.01
CA ALA A 283 -48.25 -10.91 -4.28
C ALA A 283 -47.36 -9.83 -3.62
N ALA A 284 -47.48 -8.56 -4.04
CA ALA A 284 -46.76 -7.42 -3.46
C ALA A 284 -47.71 -6.30 -3.02
N SER A 285 -47.32 -5.55 -1.97
CA SER A 285 -47.75 -4.18 -1.61
C SER A 285 -46.83 -3.70 -0.48
N ALA A 286 -46.15 -2.56 -0.55
CA ALA A 286 -46.63 -1.17 -0.68
C ALA A 286 -47.30 -0.67 0.62
N GLY A 287 -46.63 0.27 1.30
CA GLY A 287 -47.07 0.88 2.55
C GLY A 287 -46.29 2.16 2.83
N THR A 288 -46.87 3.30 2.46
CA THR A 288 -46.24 4.64 2.44
C THR A 288 -46.63 5.44 3.69
N ALA A 289 -45.91 6.56 3.93
CA ALA A 289 -46.30 7.69 4.78
C ALA A 289 -46.19 7.47 6.32
N ALA A 290 -45.99 8.50 7.15
CA ALA A 290 -45.46 9.86 6.90
C ALA A 290 -45.00 10.50 8.23
N ALA A 291 -44.32 11.65 8.12
CA ALA A 291 -43.89 12.44 9.27
C ALA A 291 -45.04 13.07 10.08
N ALA A 292 -44.80 13.28 11.37
CA ALA A 292 -45.32 14.43 12.10
C ALA A 292 -44.39 14.75 13.29
N SER A 293 -43.95 16.01 13.39
CA SER A 293 -43.26 16.55 14.56
C SER A 293 -44.00 17.79 15.05
N ALA A 294 -44.42 17.78 16.32
CA ALA A 294 -44.83 18.94 17.11
C ALA A 294 -45.02 18.52 18.57
N GLY A 295 -44.65 19.38 19.52
CA GLY A 295 -45.05 19.28 20.93
C GLY A 295 -45.76 20.55 21.37
N THR A 296 -46.32 20.54 22.58
CA THR A 296 -46.82 21.74 23.30
C THR A 296 -46.63 21.52 24.81
N ALA A 297 -46.48 22.61 25.58
CA ALA A 297 -46.02 22.59 26.96
C ALA A 297 -47.10 22.93 28.02
N ALA A 298 -46.79 22.59 29.28
CA ALA A 298 -47.22 23.21 30.55
C ALA A 298 -46.23 22.69 31.64
N ASP A 299 -45.97 23.34 32.77
CA ASP A 299 -46.56 24.54 33.39
C ASP A 299 -45.47 25.42 34.07
N GLU A 300 -45.84 26.41 34.87
CA GLU A 300 -45.01 27.57 35.26
C GLU A 300 -44.29 27.45 36.62
N ARG A 301 -43.18 28.17 36.80
CA ARG A 301 -43.19 29.45 37.58
C ARG A 301 -41.89 30.24 37.59
N THR A 302 -42.05 31.55 37.79
CA THR A 302 -41.02 32.60 37.69
C THR A 302 -40.54 33.10 39.05
N SER A 303 -39.35 33.70 39.07
CA SER A 303 -38.96 34.80 39.97
C SER A 303 -37.78 35.56 39.32
N GLU A 304 -37.65 36.84 39.63
CA GLU A 304 -36.87 37.81 38.82
C GLU A 304 -35.52 38.25 39.44
N THR A 305 -34.78 39.02 38.64
CA THR A 305 -33.93 40.16 39.06
C THR A 305 -32.46 39.88 39.47
N THR A 306 -31.59 40.12 38.49
CA THR A 306 -30.54 41.18 38.47
C THR A 306 -29.79 41.51 39.77
N GLY A 307 -28.45 41.42 39.72
CA GLY A 307 -27.57 42.13 40.66
C GLY A 307 -26.09 41.71 40.56
N ALA A 308 -25.19 42.68 40.37
CA ALA A 308 -23.74 42.45 40.42
C ALA A 308 -23.19 42.64 41.84
N GLY A 309 -22.10 41.94 42.21
CA GLY A 309 -21.36 42.24 43.45
C GLY A 309 -20.40 41.14 43.95
N ALA A 310 -19.10 41.44 43.90
CA ALA A 310 -18.12 41.05 44.94
C ALA A 310 -18.08 42.18 46.01
N PRO A 311 -17.40 42.09 47.19
CA PRO A 311 -16.26 41.21 47.56
C PRO A 311 -16.25 40.69 49.03
N SER A 312 -15.11 40.10 49.47
CA SER A 312 -14.53 40.12 50.85
C SER A 312 -15.32 39.52 52.04
N GLU A 313 -14.75 39.07 53.17
CA GLU A 313 -13.37 38.75 53.64
C GLU A 313 -13.43 37.89 54.94
N SER A 314 -12.26 37.47 55.49
CA SER A 314 -11.98 36.78 56.79
C SER A 314 -11.51 35.33 56.62
N THR A 315 -10.31 34.83 56.96
CA THR A 315 -9.11 35.25 57.77
C THR A 315 -8.96 34.51 59.10
N THR A 316 -7.92 33.66 59.21
CA THR A 316 -7.17 33.16 60.40
C THR A 316 -6.10 32.14 59.90
N GLN A 317 -5.15 31.69 60.71
CA GLN A 317 -3.81 32.25 60.95
C GLN A 317 -2.93 31.16 61.65
N GLY A 318 -1.60 31.27 61.58
CA GLY A 318 -0.63 30.34 62.17
C GLY A 318 0.40 29.88 61.14
N ASP A 319 1.46 30.63 60.84
CA ASP A 319 2.75 30.76 61.59
C ASP A 319 3.67 29.52 61.41
N GLY A 320 4.92 29.61 60.94
CA GLY A 320 5.68 30.78 60.41
C GLY A 320 7.13 30.45 59.98
N GLU A 321 7.85 31.45 59.43
CA GLU A 321 9.33 31.59 59.29
C GLU A 321 10.13 30.58 58.40
N ASP A 322 11.21 30.96 57.65
CA ASP A 322 11.82 32.27 57.31
C ASP A 322 12.69 32.19 56.00
N ALA A 323 13.01 33.36 55.40
CA ALA A 323 14.15 33.74 54.53
C ALA A 323 14.54 32.94 53.24
N ALA A 324 14.98 33.58 52.13
CA ALA A 324 14.96 35.00 51.72
C ALA A 324 15.36 35.19 50.23
N GLY A 325 14.71 36.13 49.52
CA GLY A 325 15.23 36.82 48.31
C GLY A 325 15.26 36.04 46.97
N ARG A 326 15.12 36.67 45.79
CA ARG A 326 14.80 38.07 45.45
C ARG A 326 14.09 38.11 44.09
N ARG A 327 13.10 39.01 43.93
CA ARG A 327 12.18 39.12 42.78
C ARG A 327 12.61 40.24 41.81
N THR A 328 12.48 40.04 40.49
CA THR A 328 11.91 41.03 39.52
C THR A 328 11.49 40.33 38.23
N GLU A 329 10.33 40.70 37.65
CA GLU A 329 9.89 40.31 36.29
C GLU A 329 9.72 41.57 35.39
N PRO A 330 8.89 41.64 34.33
CA PRO A 330 9.39 41.71 32.95
C PRO A 330 8.99 43.00 32.20
N ALA A 331 9.43 43.15 30.94
CA ALA A 331 8.97 44.25 30.06
C ALA A 331 9.02 43.91 28.55
N GLU A 332 7.94 44.25 27.85
CA GLU A 332 7.73 44.27 26.40
C GLU A 332 6.65 45.34 26.10
N PRO A 333 6.37 45.75 24.83
CA PRO A 333 7.21 45.77 23.63
C PRO A 333 7.22 47.19 22.97
N ARG A 334 7.94 47.40 21.84
CA ARG A 334 7.64 48.45 20.82
C ARG A 334 8.50 48.41 19.54
N GLN A 335 7.91 48.85 18.43
CA GLN A 335 8.50 49.22 17.12
C GLN A 335 7.99 50.65 16.76
N PRO A 336 8.25 51.27 15.58
CA PRO A 336 9.42 51.24 14.66
C PRO A 336 9.95 52.67 14.33
N SER A 337 11.00 52.82 13.50
CA SER A 337 11.20 54.00 12.61
C SER A 337 12.28 53.74 11.53
N ALA A 338 12.26 54.54 10.44
CA ALA A 338 13.33 54.68 9.44
C ALA A 338 13.92 56.11 9.46
N GLY A 339 15.02 56.37 8.72
CA GLY A 339 15.64 57.70 8.56
C GLY A 339 17.01 57.69 7.83
N GLU A 340 17.36 58.80 7.16
CA GLU A 340 18.49 58.96 6.22
C GLU A 340 19.56 59.98 6.74
N THR A 341 20.63 60.44 6.06
CA THR A 341 21.16 60.35 4.65
C THR A 341 22.71 60.57 4.68
N SER A 342 23.37 60.70 3.51
CA SER A 342 24.68 61.38 3.26
C SER A 342 25.99 60.62 3.63
N THR A 343 27.15 60.76 2.96
CA THR A 343 27.61 61.49 1.74
C THR A 343 28.91 60.80 1.23
N GLU A 344 29.05 60.45 -0.05
CA GLU A 344 29.67 61.21 -1.17
C GLU A 344 31.22 61.33 -1.19
N THR A 345 31.86 60.80 -2.26
CA THR A 345 33.00 61.37 -3.03
C THR A 345 33.14 60.55 -4.33
N ALA A 346 33.55 61.15 -5.46
CA ALA A 346 33.23 60.67 -6.83
C ALA A 346 34.42 60.40 -7.79
N ALA A 347 34.08 60.01 -9.04
CA ALA A 347 34.96 59.58 -10.14
C ALA A 347 35.60 60.73 -10.96
N PRO A 348 36.39 60.40 -12.01
CA PRO A 348 35.95 60.56 -13.42
C PRO A 348 36.51 59.46 -14.36
N ALA A 349 36.39 59.44 -15.70
CA ALA A 349 35.34 59.73 -16.71
C ALA A 349 35.80 59.10 -18.07
N ALA A 350 35.03 59.17 -19.17
CA ALA A 350 35.25 58.35 -20.39
C ALA A 350 35.26 59.11 -21.74
N GLU A 351 35.91 58.52 -22.77
CA GLU A 351 35.92 58.98 -24.19
C GLU A 351 36.29 57.77 -25.12
N THR A 352 35.45 57.23 -26.02
CA THR A 352 35.11 57.57 -27.45
C THR A 352 36.01 56.89 -28.53
N ALA A 353 35.46 56.62 -29.75
CA ALA A 353 36.07 55.93 -30.93
C ALA A 353 35.49 56.54 -32.26
N PRO A 354 35.70 56.03 -33.51
CA PRO A 354 36.66 55.07 -34.12
C PRO A 354 37.49 55.72 -35.29
N PRO A 355 38.12 55.00 -36.27
CA PRO A 355 37.47 54.54 -37.53
C PRO A 355 38.04 53.20 -38.13
N ALA A 356 37.93 52.93 -39.46
CA ALA A 356 38.03 51.58 -40.07
C ALA A 356 38.64 51.49 -41.52
N ASP A 357 39.03 50.27 -41.95
CA ASP A 357 39.07 49.70 -43.34
C ASP A 357 39.27 48.14 -43.24
N ARG A 358 38.60 47.24 -44.00
CA ARG A 358 38.86 46.66 -45.37
C ARG A 358 40.13 45.77 -45.52
N THR A 359 40.18 44.66 -46.27
CA THR A 359 39.25 44.00 -47.24
C THR A 359 39.53 42.48 -47.40
N GLU A 360 38.56 41.70 -47.95
CA GLU A 360 38.73 40.46 -48.80
C GLU A 360 39.49 39.21 -48.24
N ALA A 361 39.28 37.95 -48.71
CA ALA A 361 38.20 37.27 -49.46
C ALA A 361 38.39 35.72 -49.42
N GLU A 362 37.51 35.00 -50.13
CA GLU A 362 37.57 33.57 -50.56
C GLU A 362 36.83 32.47 -49.76
N ALA A 363 36.19 31.62 -50.56
CA ALA A 363 35.51 30.33 -50.33
C ALA A 363 35.61 29.58 -51.70
N PRO A 364 35.25 28.28 -51.87
CA PRO A 364 34.57 27.35 -50.96
C PRO A 364 35.31 26.00 -50.85
N THR A 365 34.64 24.92 -50.39
CA THR A 365 34.59 23.60 -51.09
C THR A 365 33.56 22.66 -50.43
N GLU A 366 32.65 22.13 -51.26
CA GLU A 366 31.81 20.92 -51.17
C GLU A 366 31.08 20.45 -49.89
N THR A 367 29.81 20.08 -50.09
CA THR A 367 28.99 19.21 -49.24
C THR A 367 28.55 18.01 -50.09
N PRO A 368 28.59 16.79 -49.56
CA PRO A 368 27.34 16.01 -49.45
C PRO A 368 27.20 15.35 -48.06
N ALA A 369 26.06 15.34 -47.36
CA ALA A 369 24.65 15.20 -47.74
C ALA A 369 24.18 13.75 -47.98
N ALA A 370 24.03 12.99 -46.88
CA ALA A 370 23.12 11.85 -46.74
C ALA A 370 22.65 11.83 -45.26
N GLN A 371 21.41 12.21 -44.95
CA GLN A 371 20.19 11.36 -44.89
C GLN A 371 20.15 10.50 -43.61
N ARG A 372 19.27 10.80 -42.62
CA ARG A 372 17.78 10.61 -42.54
C ARG A 372 17.44 9.30 -41.80
N ASP A 373 16.34 9.11 -41.06
CA ASP A 373 15.23 9.96 -40.56
C ASP A 373 15.05 9.61 -39.05
N GLU A 374 14.70 10.52 -38.14
CA GLU A 374 13.33 10.90 -37.77
C GLU A 374 12.29 9.76 -37.71
N HIS A 375 12.06 9.20 -36.51
CA HIS A 375 10.81 8.47 -36.19
C HIS A 375 10.53 8.45 -34.67
N ALA A 376 10.14 9.60 -34.10
CA ALA A 376 9.95 9.78 -32.66
C ALA A 376 8.69 10.59 -32.27
N ALA A 377 7.65 10.63 -33.14
CA ALA A 377 6.42 11.39 -32.88
C ALA A 377 5.18 10.87 -33.63
N GLU A 378 4.84 9.58 -33.57
CA GLU A 378 3.59 9.09 -34.19
C GLU A 378 3.09 7.74 -33.63
N ARG A 379 2.31 7.77 -32.52
CA ARG A 379 1.30 6.75 -32.10
C ARG A 379 0.27 7.37 -31.13
N ALA A 380 -0.39 8.44 -31.56
CA ALA A 380 -1.57 9.00 -30.89
C ALA A 380 -2.55 9.45 -31.99
N ALA A 381 -3.81 8.99 -31.89
CA ALA A 381 -4.70 8.75 -33.03
C ALA A 381 -4.17 7.64 -33.99
N ASP A 382 -5.02 6.86 -34.67
CA ASP A 382 -6.49 6.82 -34.68
C ASP A 382 -6.99 5.37 -34.63
N GLU A 383 -7.94 5.07 -33.74
CA GLU A 383 -9.04 4.16 -34.08
C GLU A 383 -10.25 4.44 -33.16
N SER A 384 -10.96 5.52 -33.44
CA SER A 384 -12.15 5.95 -32.70
C SER A 384 -13.41 5.14 -33.09
N THR A 385 -13.66 4.03 -32.39
CA THR A 385 -14.95 3.31 -32.46
C THR A 385 -15.76 3.43 -31.16
N THR A 386 -17.03 3.78 -31.30
CA THR A 386 -17.92 4.13 -30.18
C THR A 386 -18.49 2.88 -29.51
N ASP A 387 -18.28 2.74 -28.20
CA ASP A 387 -19.14 1.95 -27.32
C ASP A 387 -19.47 2.77 -26.05
N GLU A 388 -20.69 2.65 -25.55
CA GLU A 388 -21.21 3.53 -24.49
C GLU A 388 -20.75 3.07 -23.09
N PRO A 389 -20.06 3.93 -22.30
CA PRO A 389 -19.58 3.55 -20.99
C PRO A 389 -20.74 3.43 -19.98
N LYS A 390 -21.24 2.21 -19.79
CA LYS A 390 -22.27 1.86 -18.80
C LYS A 390 -21.89 2.34 -17.39
N GLY A 391 -22.48 3.45 -16.97
CA GLY A 391 -22.84 3.74 -15.57
C GLY A 391 -21.75 3.62 -14.51
N LYS A 392 -20.54 4.16 -14.69
CA LYS A 392 -19.58 4.31 -13.59
C LYS A 392 -20.18 5.18 -12.46
N LYS A 393 -20.40 4.59 -11.28
CA LYS A 393 -20.89 5.28 -10.06
C LYS A 393 -19.92 6.39 -9.63
N LYS A 394 -20.15 7.65 -10.06
CA LYS A 394 -19.53 8.83 -9.43
C LYS A 394 -20.13 9.03 -8.03
N GLY A 395 -19.59 8.35 -7.01
CA GLY A 395 -20.36 8.05 -5.79
C GLY A 395 -19.74 8.28 -4.41
N LEU A 396 -18.40 8.39 -4.24
CA LEU A 396 -17.82 8.61 -2.91
C LEU A 396 -16.56 9.48 -2.87
N PHE A 397 -15.44 9.02 -3.43
CA PHE A 397 -14.13 9.68 -3.34
C PHE A 397 -14.11 11.16 -3.77
N SER A 398 -14.79 11.50 -4.87
CA SER A 398 -14.92 12.88 -5.37
C SER A 398 -15.56 13.86 -4.36
N ARG A 399 -16.13 13.35 -3.26
CA ARG A 399 -16.72 14.12 -2.16
C ARG A 399 -15.88 14.10 -0.87
N LEU A 400 -14.87 13.23 -0.81
CA LEU A 400 -13.94 13.07 0.32
C LEU A 400 -12.54 13.63 0.00
N PHE A 401 -12.14 13.65 -1.26
CA PHE A 401 -10.79 14.05 -1.71
C PHE A 401 -10.82 15.12 -2.82
N GLY A 402 -12.00 15.65 -3.17
CA GLY A 402 -12.13 16.75 -4.13
C GLY A 402 -11.86 18.09 -3.46
N ARG A 403 -10.88 18.84 -3.97
CA ARG A 403 -10.50 20.18 -3.51
C ARG A 403 -10.35 21.13 -4.70
#